data_AF-A0A524IDP2-F1
#
_entry.id   AF-A0A524IDP2-F1
#
_cell.length_a   1.000
_cell.length_b   1.000
_cell.length_c   1.000
_cell.angle_alpha   90.00
_cell.angle_beta   90.00
_cell.angle_gamma   90.00
#
_symmetry.space_group_name_H-M   'P 1'
#
loop_
_entity.id
_entity.type
_entity.pdbx_description
1 polymer ?
#
loop_
_entity_poly.entity_id
_entity_poly.type
_entity_poly.pdbx_seq_one_letter_code
_entity_poly.pdbx_strand_id
1 'polypeptide(L)'
;MNPLKFVQQSKSTFLISQHLMPLFIVAILAALSSIGMFGLMFYPAQERFTRVSSEFQTAEQTQAQIQAAKHTQGIIATTWKALSDYREFMDLSLDIADLAKRNHVSIPGMGYDFKPLTHKFAAKGTFAFEAQGDYEAIRKFIYELEKRWPYLFIEKLS
;
A
#
# COMPACT_ATOMS: atom_id res chain seq x y z
N MET A 1 -40.92 32.23 94.46
CA MET A 1 -41.85 32.37 93.32
C MET A 1 -41.27 33.43 92.39
N ASN A 2 -41.28 33.16 91.08
CA ASN A 2 -41.01 34.08 89.97
C ASN A 2 -39.54 34.31 89.50
N PRO A 3 -39.35 34.63 88.19
CA PRO A 3 -38.67 33.76 87.22
C PRO A 3 -37.63 34.54 86.38
N LEU A 4 -37.22 34.00 85.23
CA LEU A 4 -36.39 34.59 84.15
C LEU A 4 -34.94 34.09 84.19
N LYS A 5 -34.59 33.07 83.40
CA LYS A 5 -34.40 33.04 81.93
C LYS A 5 -33.04 33.59 81.51
N PHE A 6 -32.31 32.67 80.88
CA PHE A 6 -31.53 32.85 79.66
C PHE A 6 -30.25 33.69 79.75
N VAL A 7 -29.30 33.26 78.93
CA VAL A 7 -28.07 33.99 78.54
C VAL A 7 -26.89 33.84 79.51
N GLN A 8 -26.40 32.61 79.70
CA GLN A 8 -25.03 32.40 80.18
C GLN A 8 -24.26 31.40 79.30
N GLN A 9 -24.50 31.45 77.98
CA GLN A 9 -23.87 30.55 76.99
C GLN A 9 -23.24 31.31 75.80
N SER A 10 -22.86 32.58 75.96
CA SER A 10 -22.46 33.47 74.84
C SER A 10 -20.98 33.91 74.84
N LYS A 11 -20.07 33.19 75.49
CA LYS A 11 -18.62 33.56 75.44
C LYS A 11 -17.68 32.44 74.99
N SER A 12 -18.02 31.17 75.15
CA SER A 12 -17.16 30.04 74.75
C SER A 12 -17.32 29.62 73.29
N THR A 13 -18.50 29.80 72.70
CA THR A 13 -18.80 29.47 71.29
C THR A 13 -18.18 30.43 70.28
N PHE A 14 -17.86 31.66 70.70
CA PHE A 14 -17.30 32.68 69.80
C PHE A 14 -15.81 32.44 69.50
N LEU A 15 -15.04 31.98 70.49
CA LEU A 15 -13.59 31.74 70.35
C LEU A 15 -13.27 30.47 69.54
N ILE A 16 -14.11 29.44 69.63
CA ILE A 16 -13.94 28.19 68.87
C ILE A 16 -14.25 28.43 67.38
N SER A 17 -15.24 29.29 67.08
CA SER A 17 -15.59 29.70 65.72
C SER A 17 -14.48 30.54 65.07
N GLN A 18 -13.83 31.42 65.83
CA GLN A 18 -12.76 32.30 65.34
C GLN A 18 -11.50 31.54 64.86
N HIS A 19 -11.20 30.37 65.46
CA HIS A 19 -10.09 29.52 65.02
C HIS A 19 -10.51 28.41 64.03
N LEU A 20 -11.79 28.08 63.94
CA LEU A 20 -12.30 27.15 62.93
C LEU A 20 -12.31 27.76 61.53
N MET A 21 -12.64 29.05 61.41
CA MET A 21 -12.67 29.74 60.11
C MET A 21 -11.31 29.72 59.37
N PRO A 22 -10.17 30.07 59.99
CA PRO A 22 -8.87 29.96 59.31
C PRO A 22 -8.47 28.51 59.04
N LEU A 23 -8.83 27.55 59.90
CA LEU A 23 -8.55 26.13 59.64
C LEU A 23 -9.32 25.59 58.43
N PHE A 24 -10.58 25.98 58.26
CA PHE A 24 -11.35 25.63 57.07
C PHE A 24 -10.76 26.26 55.81
N ILE A 25 -10.31 27.51 55.87
CA ILE A 25 -9.65 28.17 54.73
C ILE A 25 -8.35 27.46 54.38
N VAL A 26 -7.52 27.10 55.37
CA VAL A 26 -6.27 26.37 55.14
C VAL A 26 -6.54 24.96 54.60
N ALA A 27 -7.56 24.27 55.09
CA ALA A 27 -7.95 22.95 54.60
C ALA A 27 -8.44 23.00 53.13
N ILE A 28 -9.27 23.99 52.79
CA ILE A 28 -9.73 24.22 51.42
C ILE A 28 -8.56 24.60 50.52
N LEU A 29 -7.65 25.45 50.98
CA LEU A 29 -6.46 25.86 50.22
C LEU A 29 -5.50 24.68 49.98
N ALA A 30 -5.33 23.80 50.97
CA ALA A 30 -4.53 22.59 50.84
C ALA A 30 -5.17 21.55 49.91
N ALA A 31 -6.50 21.42 49.95
CA ALA A 31 -7.23 20.56 49.02
C ALA A 31 -7.11 21.09 47.57
N LEU A 32 -7.29 22.40 47.37
CA LEU A 32 -7.13 23.05 46.06
C LEU A 32 -5.70 22.96 45.53
N SER A 33 -4.69 23.13 46.38
CA SER A 33 -3.28 22.99 45.97
C SER A 33 -2.95 21.55 45.61
N SER A 34 -3.47 20.57 46.34
CA SER A 34 -3.31 19.14 46.03
C SER A 34 -3.95 18.79 44.69
N ILE A 35 -5.19 19.24 44.44
CA ILE A 35 -5.89 19.03 43.17
C ILE A 35 -5.17 19.74 42.01
N GLY A 36 -4.69 20.97 42.23
CA GLY A 36 -3.93 21.73 41.24
C GLY A 36 -2.61 21.04 40.87
N MET A 37 -1.90 20.50 41.86
CA MET A 37 -0.64 19.79 41.64
C MET A 37 -0.85 18.44 40.94
N PHE A 38 -1.92 17.72 41.27
CA PHE A 38 -2.31 16.50 40.58
C PHE A 38 -2.72 16.80 39.13
N GLY A 39 -3.53 17.84 38.89
CA GLY A 39 -3.93 18.26 37.54
C GLY A 39 -2.73 18.67 36.67
N LEU A 40 -1.78 19.43 37.23
CA LEU A 40 -0.57 19.84 36.52
C LEU A 40 0.42 18.70 36.24
N MET A 41 0.43 17.64 37.06
CA MET A 41 1.33 16.49 36.87
C MET A 41 0.75 15.46 35.90
N PHE A 42 -0.58 15.31 35.84
CA PHE A 42 -1.25 14.36 34.94
C PHE A 42 -1.43 14.88 33.49
N TYR A 43 -1.57 16.21 33.30
CA TYR A 43 -1.68 16.81 31.96
C TYR A 43 -0.47 16.54 31.01
N PRO A 44 0.80 16.69 31.44
CA PRO A 44 1.95 16.50 30.57
C PRO A 44 2.27 15.03 30.28
N ALA A 45 1.72 14.08 31.03
CA ALA A 45 1.92 12.66 30.78
C ALA A 45 1.06 12.16 29.60
N GLN A 46 -0.14 12.69 29.46
CA GLN A 46 -1.10 12.25 28.44
C GLN A 46 -0.77 12.80 27.04
N GLU A 47 -0.21 14.02 26.97
CA GLU A 47 0.28 14.62 25.72
C GLU A 47 1.50 13.88 25.14
N ARG A 48 2.37 13.33 25.98
CA ARG A 48 3.54 12.57 25.53
C ARG A 48 3.15 11.21 24.96
N PHE A 49 2.20 10.51 25.59
CA PHE A 49 1.68 9.24 25.07
C PHE A 49 0.91 9.43 23.76
N THR A 50 0.07 10.47 23.65
CA THR A 50 -0.70 10.72 22.43
C THR A 50 0.19 11.10 21.25
N ARG A 51 1.20 11.98 21.43
CA ARG A 51 2.14 12.33 20.35
C ARG A 51 2.97 11.13 19.87
N VAL A 52 3.51 10.34 20.80
CA VAL A 52 4.31 9.15 20.44
C VAL A 52 3.41 8.12 19.74
N SER A 53 2.19 7.88 20.22
CA SER A 53 1.26 6.94 19.57
C SER A 53 0.86 7.36 18.15
N SER A 54 0.67 8.66 17.88
CA SER A 54 0.33 9.15 16.54
C SER A 54 1.49 9.07 15.53
N GLU A 55 2.73 9.21 15.99
CA GLU A 55 3.93 9.05 15.15
C GLU A 55 4.20 7.57 14.83
N PHE A 56 3.97 6.66 15.79
CA PHE A 56 4.05 5.23 15.54
C PHE A 56 2.96 4.74 14.56
N GLN A 57 1.73 5.24 14.68
CA GLN A 57 0.62 4.81 13.82
C GLN A 57 0.78 5.29 12.37
N THR A 58 1.41 6.45 12.16
CA THR A 58 1.74 6.96 10.82
C THR A 58 2.97 6.27 10.22
N ALA A 59 3.97 5.91 11.04
CA ALA A 59 5.11 5.11 10.61
C ALA A 59 4.71 3.69 10.16
N GLU A 60 3.82 3.03 10.90
CA GLU A 60 3.33 1.69 10.51
C GLU A 60 2.52 1.72 9.21
N GLN A 61 1.64 2.72 9.02
CA GLN A 61 0.88 2.85 7.76
C GLN A 61 1.79 3.13 6.57
N THR A 62 2.81 3.96 6.74
CA THR A 62 3.78 4.26 5.68
C THR A 62 4.66 3.03 5.39
N GLN A 63 5.02 2.26 6.41
CA GLN A 63 5.78 1.02 6.25
C GLN A 63 4.95 -0.09 5.59
N ALA A 64 3.66 -0.22 5.91
CA ALA A 64 2.75 -1.14 5.25
C ALA A 64 2.54 -0.78 3.77
N GLN A 65 2.41 0.50 3.43
CA GLN A 65 2.34 0.96 2.04
C GLN A 65 3.65 0.73 1.29
N ILE A 66 4.80 1.01 1.91
CA ILE A 66 6.11 0.76 1.31
C ILE A 66 6.37 -0.75 1.15
N GLN A 67 5.96 -1.58 2.11
CA GLN A 67 6.09 -3.04 2.00
C GLN A 67 5.13 -3.61 0.95
N ALA A 68 3.88 -3.15 0.88
CA ALA A 68 2.94 -3.53 -0.17
C ALA A 68 3.45 -3.09 -1.55
N ALA A 69 4.00 -1.87 -1.67
CA ALA A 69 4.61 -1.39 -2.91
C ALA A 69 5.86 -2.19 -3.29
N LYS A 70 6.74 -2.53 -2.34
CA LYS A 70 7.92 -3.37 -2.59
C LYS A 70 7.54 -4.80 -2.94
N HIS A 71 6.52 -5.37 -2.30
CA HIS A 71 6.01 -6.71 -2.61
C HIS A 71 5.35 -6.74 -3.99
N THR A 72 4.57 -5.70 -4.33
CA THR A 72 3.97 -5.54 -5.66
C THR A 72 5.04 -5.34 -6.74
N GLN A 73 6.06 -4.51 -6.48
CA GLN A 73 7.21 -4.35 -7.38
C GLN A 73 8.02 -5.63 -7.52
N GLY A 74 8.19 -6.39 -6.45
CA GLY A 74 8.84 -7.70 -6.45
C GLY A 74 8.09 -8.69 -7.33
N ILE A 75 6.77 -8.82 -7.13
CA ILE A 75 5.91 -9.68 -7.96
C ILE A 75 5.94 -9.24 -9.42
N ILE A 76 5.81 -7.95 -9.72
CA ILE A 76 5.88 -7.44 -11.09
C ILE A 76 7.25 -7.74 -11.69
N ALA A 77 8.34 -7.50 -10.97
CA ALA A 77 9.69 -7.77 -11.45
C ALA A 77 9.97 -9.27 -11.63
N THR A 78 9.46 -10.14 -10.76
CA THR A 78 9.62 -11.60 -10.89
C THR A 78 8.75 -12.17 -12.00
N THR A 79 7.51 -11.72 -12.14
CA THR A 79 6.62 -12.09 -13.25
C THR A 79 7.16 -11.55 -14.57
N TRP A 80 7.79 -10.38 -14.57
CA TRP A 80 8.41 -9.78 -15.76
C TRP A 80 9.74 -10.44 -16.15
N LYS A 81 10.56 -10.84 -15.18
CA LYS A 81 11.77 -11.65 -15.42
C LYS A 81 11.44 -13.06 -15.91
N ALA A 82 10.22 -13.53 -15.63
CA ALA A 82 9.64 -14.75 -16.17
C ALA A 82 8.98 -14.54 -17.55
N LEU A 83 8.69 -13.30 -17.95
CA LEU A 83 8.31 -12.94 -19.33
C LEU A 83 9.58 -12.97 -20.22
N SER A 84 9.89 -14.16 -20.70
CA SER A 84 9.83 -14.48 -22.13
C SER A 84 10.71 -13.79 -23.18
N ASP A 85 11.32 -12.64 -22.91
CA ASP A 85 11.53 -11.57 -23.92
C ASP A 85 12.54 -11.85 -25.05
N TYR A 86 13.19 -13.01 -25.10
CA TYR A 86 14.06 -13.39 -26.24
C TYR A 86 14.02 -14.87 -26.58
N ARG A 87 14.00 -15.75 -25.55
CA ARG A 87 13.93 -17.20 -25.78
C ARG A 87 12.60 -17.63 -26.36
N GLU A 88 11.49 -17.13 -25.82
CA GLU A 88 10.16 -17.47 -26.35
C GLU A 88 9.96 -16.89 -27.75
N PHE A 89 10.61 -15.78 -28.06
CA PHE A 89 10.61 -15.22 -29.42
C PHE A 89 11.41 -16.10 -30.41
N MET A 90 12.56 -16.65 -29.98
CA MET A 90 13.31 -17.62 -30.79
C MET A 90 12.52 -18.93 -30.95
N ASP A 91 11.89 -19.43 -29.89
CA ASP A 91 11.05 -20.63 -29.93
C ASP A 91 9.85 -20.45 -30.87
N LEU A 92 9.23 -19.27 -30.87
CA LEU A 92 8.16 -18.94 -31.80
C LEU A 92 8.60 -19.01 -33.28
N SER A 93 9.84 -18.62 -33.59
CA SER A 93 10.35 -18.69 -34.96
C SER A 93 10.49 -20.14 -35.45
N LEU A 94 10.92 -21.05 -34.56
CA LEU A 94 10.99 -22.48 -34.82
C LEU A 94 9.58 -23.07 -34.99
N ASP A 95 8.64 -22.70 -34.13
CA ASP A 95 7.26 -23.17 -34.21
C ASP A 95 6.55 -22.74 -35.51
N ILE A 96 6.83 -21.52 -35.99
CA ILE A 96 6.33 -21.02 -37.28
C ILE A 96 6.93 -21.83 -38.42
N ALA A 97 8.25 -22.10 -38.41
CA ALA A 97 8.91 -22.92 -39.41
C ALA A 97 8.36 -24.36 -39.45
N ASP A 98 8.11 -24.96 -38.28
CA ASP A 98 7.49 -26.26 -38.16
C ASP A 98 6.04 -26.25 -38.64
N LEU A 99 5.29 -25.18 -38.37
CA LEU A 99 3.93 -25.02 -38.89
C LEU A 99 3.92 -24.91 -40.41
N ALA A 100 4.88 -24.18 -41.00
CA ALA A 100 5.02 -24.09 -42.45
C ALA A 100 5.32 -25.47 -43.05
N LYS A 101 6.28 -26.21 -42.48
CA LYS A 101 6.61 -27.57 -42.91
C LYS A 101 5.41 -28.52 -42.85
N ARG A 102 4.62 -28.47 -41.78
CA ARG A 102 3.39 -29.27 -41.62
C ARG A 102 2.33 -28.93 -42.66
N ASN A 103 2.30 -27.70 -43.16
CA ASN A 103 1.37 -27.25 -44.19
C ASN A 103 1.97 -27.31 -45.61
N HIS A 104 3.11 -27.98 -45.81
CA HIS A 104 3.80 -28.05 -47.11
C HIS A 104 4.20 -26.67 -47.67
N VAL A 105 4.46 -25.70 -46.80
CA VAL A 105 4.97 -24.37 -47.14
C VAL A 105 6.46 -24.34 -46.84
N SER A 106 7.26 -23.93 -47.84
CA SER A 106 8.69 -23.69 -47.71
C SER A 106 8.95 -22.26 -47.28
N ILE A 107 9.80 -22.08 -46.26
CA ILE A 107 10.31 -20.78 -45.83
C ILE A 107 11.83 -20.78 -46.05
N PRO A 108 12.34 -20.15 -47.14
CA PRO A 108 13.77 -20.16 -47.46
C PRO A 108 14.63 -19.43 -46.42
N GLY A 109 14.04 -18.44 -45.76
CA GLY A 109 14.71 -17.65 -44.73
C GLY A 109 13.72 -16.80 -43.94
N MET A 110 14.07 -16.53 -42.68
CA MET A 110 13.28 -15.70 -41.77
C MET A 110 14.18 -14.66 -41.11
N GLY A 111 13.91 -13.39 -41.39
CA GLY A 111 14.48 -12.26 -40.68
C GLY A 111 13.67 -11.95 -39.42
N TYR A 112 14.34 -11.45 -38.39
CA TYR A 112 13.69 -11.00 -37.17
C TYR A 112 14.26 -9.66 -36.71
N ASP A 113 13.39 -8.81 -36.20
CA ASP A 113 13.74 -7.54 -35.56
C ASP A 113 13.04 -7.47 -34.21
N PHE A 114 13.74 -7.03 -33.18
CA PHE A 114 13.21 -6.94 -31.83
C PHE A 114 13.38 -5.52 -31.32
N LYS A 115 12.26 -4.82 -31.14
CA LYS A 115 12.22 -3.44 -30.69
C LYS A 115 11.58 -3.38 -29.30
N PRO A 116 12.36 -3.04 -28.25
CA PRO A 116 11.77 -2.75 -26.94
C PRO A 116 10.88 -1.52 -27.06
N LEU A 117 9.63 -1.60 -26.60
CA LEU A 117 8.73 -0.45 -26.64
C LEU A 117 9.13 0.56 -25.55
N THR A 118 8.90 1.86 -25.82
CA THR A 118 9.23 2.96 -24.90
C THR A 118 8.56 2.80 -23.52
N HIS A 119 7.42 2.12 -23.49
CA HIS A 119 6.79 1.63 -22.27
C HIS A 119 7.37 0.24 -21.99
N LYS A 120 8.16 0.12 -20.92
CA LYS A 120 8.93 -1.08 -20.51
C LYS A 120 8.08 -2.32 -20.17
N PHE A 121 6.82 -2.35 -20.61
CA PHE A 121 5.81 -3.36 -20.30
C PHE A 121 5.42 -4.22 -21.51
N ALA A 122 6.06 -4.02 -22.68
CA ALA A 122 5.92 -4.90 -23.83
C ALA A 122 7.16 -4.77 -24.73
N ALA A 123 7.50 -5.84 -25.42
CA ALA A 123 8.42 -5.78 -26.55
C ALA A 123 7.69 -6.16 -27.83
N LYS A 124 8.03 -5.49 -28.92
CA LYS A 124 7.52 -5.82 -30.24
C LYS A 124 8.62 -6.56 -31.00
N GLY A 125 8.38 -7.83 -31.27
CA GLY A 125 9.17 -8.61 -32.20
C GLY A 125 8.47 -8.69 -33.56
N THR A 126 9.21 -8.50 -34.64
CA THR A 126 8.70 -8.60 -36.01
C THR A 126 9.44 -9.73 -36.72
N PHE A 127 8.69 -10.63 -37.34
CA PHE A 127 9.22 -11.64 -38.26
C PHE A 127 8.92 -11.25 -39.70
N ALA A 128 9.91 -11.44 -40.57
CA ALA A 128 9.77 -11.24 -42.01
C ALA A 128 10.31 -12.47 -42.73
N PHE A 129 9.48 -13.12 -43.54
CA PHE A 129 9.89 -14.30 -44.28
C PHE A 129 9.08 -14.43 -45.57
N GLU A 130 9.67 -15.12 -46.55
CA GLU A 130 8.98 -15.51 -47.77
C GLU A 130 8.37 -16.91 -47.59
N ALA A 131 7.11 -17.07 -47.96
CA ALA A 131 6.41 -18.35 -47.95
C ALA A 131 6.20 -18.83 -49.39
N GLN A 132 6.70 -20.02 -49.71
CA GLN A 132 6.59 -20.63 -51.03
C GLN A 132 5.81 -21.94 -50.95
N GLY A 133 4.86 -22.14 -51.85
CA GLY A 133 4.02 -23.34 -51.89
C GLY A 133 2.75 -23.09 -52.69
N ASP A 134 1.89 -24.10 -52.74
CA ASP A 134 0.58 -23.96 -53.38
C ASP A 134 -0.27 -22.93 -52.63
N TYR A 135 -1.11 -22.20 -53.37
CA TYR A 135 -1.96 -21.16 -52.79
C TYR A 135 -2.85 -21.69 -51.64
N GLU A 136 -3.41 -22.89 -51.79
CA GLU A 136 -4.23 -23.52 -50.76
C GLU A 136 -3.43 -23.83 -49.48
N ALA A 137 -2.19 -24.33 -49.65
CA ALA A 137 -1.27 -24.60 -48.55
C ALA A 137 -0.89 -23.32 -47.80
N ILE A 138 -0.55 -22.25 -48.54
CA ILE A 138 -0.23 -20.93 -47.95
C ILE A 138 -1.44 -20.37 -47.20
N ARG A 139 -2.63 -20.45 -47.79
CA ARG A 139 -3.85 -19.94 -47.14
C ARG A 139 -4.19 -20.69 -45.86
N LYS A 140 -4.04 -22.01 -45.86
CA LYS A 140 -4.23 -22.84 -44.67
C LYS A 140 -3.18 -22.54 -43.59
N PHE A 141 -1.93 -22.33 -44.01
CA PHE A 141 -0.86 -21.91 -43.12
C PHE A 141 -1.17 -20.57 -42.43
N ILE A 142 -1.58 -19.55 -43.20
CA ILE A 142 -1.97 -18.23 -42.67
C ILE A 142 -3.10 -18.37 -41.64
N TYR A 143 -4.15 -19.13 -42.00
CA TYR A 143 -5.29 -19.36 -41.10
C TYR A 143 -4.88 -20.02 -39.77
N GLU A 144 -4.04 -21.05 -39.83
CA GLU A 144 -3.53 -21.72 -38.63
C GLU A 144 -2.64 -20.83 -37.79
N LEU A 145 -1.86 -19.95 -38.44
CA LEU A 145 -0.96 -19.03 -37.79
C LEU A 145 -1.73 -17.95 -37.00
N GLU A 146 -2.79 -17.38 -37.58
CA GLU A 146 -3.68 -16.44 -36.89
C GLU A 146 -4.46 -17.10 -35.74
N LYS A 147 -4.88 -18.35 -35.91
CA LYS A 147 -5.68 -19.06 -34.91
C LYS A 147 -4.87 -19.51 -33.70
N ARG A 148 -3.61 -19.87 -33.91
CA ARG A 148 -2.76 -20.51 -32.90
C ARG A 148 -2.13 -19.51 -31.93
N TRP A 149 -1.78 -18.32 -32.42
CA TRP A 149 -1.12 -17.30 -31.62
C TRP A 149 -1.96 -16.01 -31.57
N PRO A 150 -2.70 -15.77 -30.47
CA PRO A 150 -3.62 -14.63 -30.36
C PRO A 150 -2.92 -13.26 -30.33
N TYR A 151 -1.60 -13.23 -30.12
CA TYR A 151 -0.78 -12.03 -30.08
C TYR A 151 0.11 -11.87 -31.32
N LEU A 152 -0.05 -12.73 -32.32
CA LEU A 152 0.64 -12.64 -33.60
C LEU A 152 -0.27 -11.91 -34.60
N PHE A 153 0.23 -10.83 -35.16
CA PHE A 153 -0.48 -10.05 -36.19
C PHE A 153 0.32 -10.05 -37.50
N ILE A 154 -0.37 -10.31 -38.60
CA ILE A 154 0.23 -10.19 -39.95
C ILE A 154 0.21 -8.71 -40.33
N GLU A 155 1.38 -8.07 -40.32
CA GLU A 155 1.49 -6.63 -40.61
C GLU A 155 1.48 -6.32 -42.11
N LYS A 156 2.09 -7.20 -42.90
CA LYS A 156 2.22 -7.04 -44.35
C LYS A 156 2.21 -8.40 -45.02
N LEU A 157 1.36 -8.52 -46.04
CA LEU A 157 1.34 -9.64 -46.99
C LEU A 157 1.48 -9.03 -48.39
N SER A 158 2.44 -9.51 -49.17
CA SER A 158 2.74 -9.03 -50.53
C SER A 158 2.94 -10.18 -51.49
#